data_AF-A0AA40F489-F1
#
_entry.id   AF-A0AA40F489-F1
#
_cell.length_a   1.000
_cell.length_b   1.000
_cell.length_c   1.000
_cell.angle_alpha   90.00
_cell.angle_beta   90.00
_cell.angle_gamma   90.00
#
_symmetry.space_group_name_H-M   'P 1'
#
loop_
_entity.id
_entity.type
_entity.pdbx_description
1 polymer ?
#
loop_
_entity_poly.entity_id
_entity_poly.type
_entity_poly.pdbx_seq_one_letter_code
_entity_poly.pdbx_strand_id
1 'polypeptide(L)'
;MASTGYAHHFSDGNVPFGIASSKIYAKPQAATRLGDDVVFLDSLASRGLFSSVHGLPSDVFQHDTLNEFAKLPRAIHSAVRETIRKVFREGGMNAFGSHGVERADQVTMYLPVHTGDFTDFSCSLAHVQNAGRIITGKEGAPPSFYHFPVGYQGRASSIVVSGTDVERPKGQYRARGATTENGVVCGPSVALDYELEFAAIIGKPLPMRQRLTAVDAAEHIFGFVLLNDWSARDIQAFEMVPLGPLNGKNFGTTISPWIITPDALEPFKTSGPVQATDTPAHLEASDTPTYSIDLEVEILSNGTSTVTCESKLHTLYWTVPQMIAHLVTGGCGLRTGDIVATGTVSGFEKGTHGCLLETTEGGKIPLQLTDGTTRTYLQDEDVVIMTAMAGGKSSGVGFGECAGKILASKPAM
;
A
#
# COMPACT_ATOMS: atom_id res chain seq x y z
N MET A 1 -11.12 5.52 13.37
CA MET A 1 -12.49 5.35 12.81
C MET A 1 -12.39 5.41 11.29
N ALA A 2 -13.28 4.76 10.54
CA ALA A 2 -13.24 4.86 9.09
C ALA A 2 -13.71 6.24 8.63
N SER A 3 -13.01 6.86 7.68
CA SER A 3 -13.38 8.19 7.15
C SER A 3 -14.61 8.12 6.24
N THR A 4 -15.55 9.06 6.41
CA THR A 4 -16.72 9.29 5.55
C THR A 4 -16.42 10.20 4.35
N GLY A 5 -15.19 10.70 4.21
CA GLY A 5 -14.80 11.55 3.07
C GLY A 5 -14.71 10.83 1.72
N TYR A 6 -14.77 9.50 1.74
CA TYR A 6 -14.41 8.64 0.61
C TYR A 6 -15.57 7.80 0.07
N ALA A 7 -16.84 8.18 0.31
CA ALA A 7 -18.00 7.45 -0.21
C ALA A 7 -17.89 7.11 -1.71
N HIS A 8 -17.40 8.08 -2.48
CA HIS A 8 -17.21 7.96 -3.92
C HIS A 8 -16.17 6.93 -4.35
N HIS A 9 -15.34 6.40 -3.43
CA HIS A 9 -14.39 5.31 -3.71
C HIS A 9 -15.06 3.93 -3.68
N PHE A 10 -16.29 3.81 -3.15
CA PHE A 10 -16.88 2.53 -2.77
C PHE A 10 -18.22 2.29 -3.46
N SER A 11 -18.25 2.34 -4.79
CA SER A 11 -19.44 1.93 -5.56
C SER A 11 -19.69 0.42 -5.45
N ASP A 12 -20.80 -0.04 -5.99
CA ASP A 12 -21.07 -1.46 -6.19
C ASP A 12 -20.14 -2.12 -7.23
N GLY A 13 -19.31 -1.32 -7.93
CA GLY A 13 -18.19 -1.80 -8.74
C GLY A 13 -16.95 -2.16 -7.92
N ASN A 14 -16.82 -1.65 -6.69
CA ASN A 14 -15.67 -1.93 -5.83
C ASN A 14 -15.91 -3.17 -4.96
N VAL A 15 -16.66 -3.01 -3.87
CA VAL A 15 -16.92 -4.04 -2.83
C VAL A 15 -15.61 -4.63 -2.28
N PRO A 16 -14.81 -3.81 -1.57
CA PRO A 16 -13.53 -4.26 -1.01
C PRO A 16 -13.74 -5.08 0.27
N PHE A 17 -12.67 -5.68 0.78
CA PHE A 17 -12.71 -6.43 2.03
C PHE A 17 -11.78 -5.80 3.07
N GLY A 18 -12.23 -5.75 4.33
CA GLY A 18 -11.45 -5.24 5.46
C GLY A 18 -11.86 -5.90 6.77
N ILE A 19 -11.18 -5.52 7.85
CA ILE A 19 -11.55 -5.92 9.21
C ILE A 19 -12.04 -4.71 9.97
N ALA A 20 -13.19 -4.84 10.61
CA ALA A 20 -13.85 -3.77 11.32
C ALA A 20 -14.50 -4.23 12.63
N SER A 21 -14.70 -3.28 13.54
CA SER A 21 -15.52 -3.40 14.73
C SER A 21 -16.32 -2.12 14.95
N SER A 22 -17.31 -2.18 15.83
CA SER A 22 -18.11 -1.03 16.24
C SER A 22 -18.63 -1.22 17.67
N LYS A 23 -19.46 -0.28 18.15
CA LYS A 23 -20.15 -0.43 19.44
C LYS A 23 -21.12 -1.61 19.45
N ILE A 24 -21.74 -1.92 18.31
CA ILE A 24 -22.70 -3.04 18.17
C ILE A 24 -21.95 -4.34 17.89
N TYR A 25 -20.92 -4.28 17.04
CA TYR A 25 -20.08 -5.40 16.64
C TYR A 25 -18.70 -5.28 17.29
N ALA A 26 -18.65 -5.55 18.60
CA ALA A 26 -17.47 -5.26 19.43
C ALA A 26 -16.21 -6.09 19.07
N LYS A 27 -16.37 -7.25 18.43
CA LYS A 27 -15.24 -8.07 17.99
C LYS A 27 -14.84 -7.68 16.56
N PRO A 28 -13.54 -7.46 16.30
CA PRO A 28 -13.05 -7.31 14.92
C PRO A 28 -13.45 -8.52 14.07
N GLN A 29 -14.02 -8.25 12.91
CA GLN A 29 -14.49 -9.28 11.99
C GLN A 29 -14.50 -8.77 10.55
N ALA A 30 -14.72 -9.67 9.59
CA ALA A 30 -14.71 -9.32 8.17
C ALA A 30 -15.87 -8.38 7.80
N ALA A 31 -15.56 -7.36 7.02
CA ALA A 31 -16.50 -6.36 6.53
C ALA A 31 -16.21 -6.00 5.07
N THR A 32 -17.20 -5.39 4.43
CA THR A 32 -17.06 -4.69 3.13
C THR A 32 -17.56 -3.26 3.25
N ARG A 33 -17.33 -2.44 2.22
CA ARG A 33 -17.74 -1.04 2.17
C ARG A 33 -18.51 -0.73 0.89
N LEU A 34 -19.65 -0.03 1.06
CA LEU A 34 -20.49 0.49 0.00
C LEU A 34 -20.88 1.93 0.35
N GLY A 35 -20.36 2.89 -0.42
CA GLY A 35 -20.46 4.30 -0.12
C GLY A 35 -19.89 4.63 1.26
N ASP A 36 -20.74 5.21 2.10
CA ASP A 36 -20.43 5.55 3.47
C ASP A 36 -20.80 4.46 4.49
N ASP A 37 -21.32 3.34 4.03
CA ASP A 37 -21.80 2.27 4.90
C ASP A 37 -20.82 1.09 4.86
N VAL A 38 -20.56 0.54 6.05
CA VAL A 38 -19.77 -0.66 6.28
C VAL A 38 -20.72 -1.81 6.56
N VAL A 39 -20.53 -2.92 5.85
CA VAL A 39 -21.38 -4.10 5.95
C VAL A 39 -20.57 -5.24 6.58
N PHE A 40 -21.00 -5.72 7.75
CA PHE A 40 -20.38 -6.81 8.48
C PHE A 40 -20.78 -8.17 7.89
N LEU A 41 -19.79 -8.92 7.38
CA LEU A 41 -20.04 -10.10 6.55
C LEU A 41 -20.53 -11.31 7.35
N ASP A 42 -20.12 -11.48 8.61
CA ASP A 42 -20.65 -12.54 9.48
C ASP A 42 -22.18 -12.38 9.68
N SER A 43 -22.66 -11.14 9.84
CA SER A 43 -24.09 -10.86 9.97
C SER A 43 -24.87 -11.18 8.69
N LEU A 44 -24.23 -11.16 7.51
CA LEU A 44 -24.84 -11.60 6.27
C LEU A 44 -24.83 -13.14 6.17
N ALA A 45 -23.70 -13.75 6.52
CA ALA A 45 -23.50 -15.20 6.48
C ALA A 45 -24.45 -15.94 7.43
N SER A 46 -24.63 -15.44 8.66
CA SER A 46 -25.53 -16.03 9.67
C SER A 46 -26.99 -16.06 9.26
N ARG A 47 -27.40 -15.20 8.32
CA ARG A 47 -28.73 -15.17 7.70
C ARG A 47 -28.84 -15.98 6.40
N GLY A 48 -27.79 -16.73 6.06
CA GLY A 48 -27.78 -17.61 4.90
C GLY A 48 -27.58 -16.89 3.56
N LEU A 49 -27.12 -15.63 3.56
CA LEU A 49 -26.95 -14.85 2.32
C LEU A 49 -25.96 -15.52 1.36
N PHE A 50 -24.92 -16.16 1.90
CA PHE A 50 -23.89 -16.86 1.13
C PHE A 50 -24.14 -18.37 1.03
N SER A 51 -25.36 -18.85 1.32
CA SER A 51 -25.67 -20.30 1.30
C SER A 51 -25.46 -20.96 -0.08
N SER A 52 -25.51 -20.19 -1.17
CA SER A 52 -25.23 -20.65 -2.52
C SER A 52 -23.74 -20.65 -2.90
N VAL A 53 -22.86 -20.11 -2.04
CA VAL A 53 -21.41 -20.05 -2.30
C VAL A 53 -20.76 -21.34 -1.81
N HIS A 54 -20.62 -22.31 -2.72
CA HIS A 54 -20.00 -23.60 -2.40
C HIS A 54 -18.53 -23.46 -1.99
N GLY A 55 -18.15 -24.13 -0.91
CA GLY A 55 -16.77 -24.15 -0.40
C GLY A 55 -16.41 -22.97 0.50
N LEU A 56 -17.35 -22.07 0.81
CA LEU A 56 -17.17 -21.02 1.80
C LEU A 56 -17.36 -21.59 3.23
N PRO A 57 -16.33 -21.57 4.09
CA PRO A 57 -16.48 -22.00 5.49
C PRO A 57 -17.45 -21.09 6.25
N SER A 58 -18.24 -21.65 7.17
CA SER A 58 -19.31 -20.90 7.86
C SER A 58 -18.79 -19.84 8.83
N ASP A 59 -17.57 -20.00 9.32
CA ASP A 59 -16.90 -19.15 10.31
C ASP A 59 -15.89 -18.18 9.69
N VAL A 60 -15.67 -18.23 8.38
CA VAL A 60 -14.59 -17.50 7.70
C VAL A 60 -14.63 -15.98 7.92
N PHE A 61 -15.81 -15.41 8.18
CA PHE A 61 -15.99 -13.98 8.40
C PHE A 61 -15.93 -13.57 9.88
N GLN A 62 -15.81 -14.52 10.80
CA GLN A 62 -15.74 -14.27 12.25
C GLN A 62 -14.30 -14.05 12.74
N HIS A 63 -13.31 -14.31 11.89
CA HIS A 63 -11.90 -14.09 12.22
C HIS A 63 -11.57 -12.60 12.30
N ASP A 64 -10.60 -12.28 13.15
CA ASP A 64 -10.05 -10.93 13.34
C ASP A 64 -9.10 -10.49 12.22
N THR A 65 -8.87 -11.35 11.22
CA THR A 65 -8.06 -11.12 10.03
C THR A 65 -8.68 -11.81 8.82
N LEU A 66 -8.41 -11.31 7.62
CA LEU A 66 -8.91 -11.90 6.38
C LEU A 66 -8.09 -13.11 5.91
N ASN A 67 -7.08 -13.57 6.64
CA ASN A 67 -6.17 -14.63 6.16
C ASN A 67 -6.92 -15.91 5.75
N GLU A 68 -7.89 -16.38 6.56
CA GLU A 68 -8.67 -17.58 6.21
C GLU A 68 -9.55 -17.37 4.98
N PHE A 69 -10.10 -16.16 4.81
CA PHE A 69 -10.84 -15.80 3.60
C PHE A 69 -9.93 -15.70 2.38
N ALA A 70 -8.80 -15.00 2.51
CA ALA A 70 -7.83 -14.72 1.45
C ALA A 70 -7.18 -15.99 0.89
N LYS A 71 -7.06 -17.04 1.72
CA LYS A 71 -6.53 -18.35 1.31
C LYS A 71 -7.48 -19.14 0.40
N LEU A 72 -8.77 -18.81 0.41
CA LEU A 72 -9.75 -19.46 -0.45
C LEU A 72 -9.46 -19.18 -1.93
N PRO A 73 -9.89 -20.06 -2.85
CA PRO A 73 -9.79 -19.81 -4.29
C PRO A 73 -10.48 -18.51 -4.72
N ARG A 74 -9.91 -17.81 -5.70
CA ARG A 74 -10.46 -16.57 -6.29
C ARG A 74 -11.95 -16.70 -6.65
N ALA A 75 -12.38 -17.85 -7.17
CA ALA A 75 -13.78 -18.09 -7.51
C ALA A 75 -14.76 -17.93 -6.31
N ILE A 76 -14.32 -18.23 -5.09
CA ILE A 76 -15.12 -18.01 -3.88
C ILE A 76 -15.17 -16.51 -3.54
N HIS A 77 -14.06 -15.78 -3.67
CA HIS A 77 -14.03 -14.32 -3.51
C HIS A 77 -14.97 -13.64 -4.50
N SER A 78 -14.91 -14.03 -5.77
CA SER A 78 -15.81 -13.55 -6.83
C SER A 78 -17.27 -13.82 -6.49
N ALA A 79 -17.60 -15.04 -6.04
CA ALA A 79 -18.98 -15.41 -5.70
C ALA A 79 -19.53 -14.63 -4.50
N VAL A 80 -18.71 -14.40 -3.47
CA VAL A 80 -19.08 -13.54 -2.32
C VAL A 80 -19.33 -12.11 -2.79
N ARG A 81 -18.40 -11.54 -3.57
CA ARG A 81 -18.53 -10.20 -4.13
C ARG A 81 -19.80 -10.05 -4.97
N GLU A 82 -20.06 -10.96 -5.91
CA GLU A 82 -21.26 -10.90 -6.75
C GLU A 82 -22.55 -11.07 -5.95
N THR A 83 -22.54 -11.88 -4.89
CA THR A 83 -23.70 -12.01 -3.99
C THR A 83 -24.02 -10.67 -3.31
N ILE A 84 -23.00 -9.98 -2.78
CA ILE A 84 -23.15 -8.66 -2.15
C ILE A 84 -23.67 -7.64 -3.16
N ARG A 85 -23.07 -7.59 -4.36
CA ARG A 85 -23.49 -6.69 -5.44
C ARG A 85 -24.93 -6.90 -5.85
N LYS A 86 -25.35 -8.16 -6.01
CA LYS A 86 -26.72 -8.51 -6.38
C LYS A 86 -27.71 -8.00 -5.34
N VAL A 87 -27.46 -8.27 -4.06
CA VAL A 87 -28.31 -7.84 -2.95
C VAL A 87 -28.41 -6.31 -2.89
N PHE A 88 -27.28 -5.62 -3.02
CA PHE A 88 -27.27 -4.15 -3.06
C PHE A 88 -28.04 -3.58 -4.26
N ARG A 89 -27.92 -4.19 -5.45
CA ARG A 89 -28.64 -3.72 -6.64
C ARG A 89 -30.15 -3.94 -6.57
N GLU A 90 -30.59 -4.98 -5.86
CA GLU A 90 -32.02 -5.31 -5.73
C GLU A 90 -32.76 -4.39 -4.75
N GLY A 91 -32.11 -3.89 -3.70
CA GLY A 91 -32.79 -3.08 -2.68
C GLY A 91 -31.93 -2.07 -1.91
N GLY A 92 -30.76 -1.72 -2.44
CA GLY A 92 -29.80 -0.81 -1.80
C GLY A 92 -29.33 -1.32 -0.44
N MET A 93 -28.94 -0.39 0.44
CA MET A 93 -28.50 -0.77 1.78
C MET A 93 -29.57 -1.45 2.62
N ASN A 94 -30.85 -1.15 2.38
CA ASN A 94 -31.96 -1.78 3.08
C ASN A 94 -32.06 -3.29 2.82
N ALA A 95 -31.56 -3.78 1.68
CA ALA A 95 -31.57 -5.20 1.34
C ALA A 95 -30.65 -6.03 2.26
N PHE A 96 -29.64 -5.41 2.87
CA PHE A 96 -28.82 -6.06 3.90
C PHE A 96 -29.53 -6.13 5.25
N GLY A 97 -30.73 -5.54 5.39
CA GLY A 97 -31.50 -5.51 6.63
C GLY A 97 -30.97 -4.50 7.66
N SER A 98 -31.72 -4.31 8.74
CA SER A 98 -31.37 -3.39 9.83
C SER A 98 -30.21 -3.86 10.72
N HIS A 99 -29.69 -5.05 10.46
CA HIS A 99 -28.61 -5.69 11.21
C HIS A 99 -27.48 -5.99 10.23
N GLY A 100 -26.27 -5.55 10.56
CA GLY A 100 -25.05 -5.81 9.81
C GLY A 100 -24.57 -4.63 8.96
N VAL A 101 -25.17 -3.44 9.11
CA VAL A 101 -24.75 -2.22 8.41
C VAL A 101 -24.55 -1.11 9.43
N GLU A 102 -23.41 -0.44 9.38
CA GLU A 102 -23.14 0.78 10.15
C GLU A 102 -22.48 1.85 9.29
N ARG A 103 -22.66 3.11 9.69
CA ARG A 103 -21.96 4.24 9.07
C ARG A 103 -20.45 4.10 9.30
N ALA A 104 -19.65 4.46 8.31
CA ALA A 104 -18.19 4.39 8.37
C ALA A 104 -17.61 5.15 9.59
N ASP A 105 -18.20 6.29 9.94
CA ASP A 105 -17.76 7.08 11.11
C ASP A 105 -18.04 6.42 12.47
N GLN A 106 -18.85 5.36 12.53
CA GLN A 106 -19.11 4.57 13.74
C GLN A 106 -18.23 3.32 13.84
N VAL A 107 -17.40 3.07 12.83
CA VAL A 107 -16.61 1.84 12.70
C VAL A 107 -15.13 2.11 12.94
N THR A 108 -14.48 1.20 13.65
CA THR A 108 -13.02 1.14 13.77
C THR A 108 -12.47 0.12 12.79
N MET A 109 -11.52 0.55 11.95
CA MET A 109 -10.80 -0.33 11.04
C MET A 109 -9.55 -0.91 11.72
N TYR A 110 -9.17 -2.12 11.31
CA TYR A 110 -7.97 -2.81 11.76
C TYR A 110 -7.11 -3.19 10.56
N LEU A 111 -5.90 -3.70 10.82
CA LEU A 111 -5.10 -4.35 9.77
C LEU A 111 -5.92 -5.47 9.13
N PRO A 112 -6.04 -5.51 7.79
CA PRO A 112 -6.92 -6.47 7.14
C PRO A 112 -6.37 -7.90 7.17
N VAL A 113 -5.07 -8.08 7.36
CA VAL A 113 -4.41 -9.39 7.43
C VAL A 113 -3.35 -9.41 8.53
N HIS A 114 -3.09 -10.60 9.06
CA HIS A 114 -1.85 -10.89 9.76
C HIS A 114 -0.74 -11.12 8.73
N THR A 115 0.25 -10.23 8.68
CA THR A 115 1.37 -10.32 7.75
C THR A 115 2.50 -11.17 8.31
N GLY A 116 2.87 -12.22 7.57
CA GLY A 116 4.02 -13.06 7.90
C GLY A 116 5.33 -12.40 7.50
N ASP A 117 5.50 -12.16 6.20
CA ASP A 117 6.63 -11.45 5.59
C ASP A 117 6.16 -10.21 4.85
N PHE A 118 7.03 -9.20 4.81
CA PHE A 118 6.86 -7.99 4.03
C PHE A 118 8.10 -7.81 3.18
N THR A 119 7.93 -7.79 1.86
CA THR A 119 8.99 -7.50 0.89
C THR A 119 8.67 -6.19 0.20
N ASP A 120 9.64 -5.28 0.20
CA ASP A 120 9.57 -4.00 -0.48
C ASP A 120 10.52 -3.99 -1.68
N PHE A 121 10.03 -3.51 -2.81
CA PHE A 121 10.77 -3.47 -4.07
C PHE A 121 11.21 -2.05 -4.41
N SER A 122 11.86 -1.88 -5.55
CA SER A 122 12.15 -0.57 -6.12
C SER A 122 11.94 -0.66 -7.63
N CYS A 123 10.67 -0.54 -8.06
CA CYS A 123 10.25 -0.86 -9.43
C CYS A 123 9.81 0.35 -10.28
N SER A 124 9.77 1.56 -9.72
CA SER A 124 9.62 2.78 -10.52
C SER A 124 10.96 3.20 -11.10
N LEU A 125 11.06 3.22 -12.44
CA LEU A 125 12.27 3.69 -13.13
C LEU A 125 12.56 5.16 -12.80
N ALA A 126 11.51 5.99 -12.75
CA ALA A 126 11.66 7.41 -12.43
C ALA A 126 12.21 7.60 -11.01
N HIS A 127 11.67 6.88 -10.02
CA HIS A 127 12.17 6.93 -8.65
C HIS A 127 13.65 6.55 -8.57
N VAL A 128 14.02 5.41 -9.17
CA VAL A 128 15.42 4.93 -9.15
C VAL A 128 16.38 5.92 -9.81
N GLN A 129 15.98 6.56 -10.91
CA GLN A 129 16.80 7.59 -11.56
C GLN A 129 16.87 8.88 -10.73
N ASN A 130 15.74 9.37 -10.22
CA ASN A 130 15.67 10.59 -9.42
C ASN A 130 16.49 10.46 -8.13
N ALA A 131 16.20 9.44 -7.33
CA ALA A 131 16.91 9.17 -6.08
C ALA A 131 18.39 8.86 -6.34
N GLY A 132 18.70 8.05 -7.36
CA GLY A 132 20.08 7.74 -7.77
C GLY A 132 20.90 8.99 -8.09
N ARG A 133 20.34 9.91 -8.88
CA ARG A 133 20.95 11.22 -9.21
C ARG A 133 21.15 12.07 -7.96
N ILE A 134 20.14 12.18 -7.10
CA ILE A 134 20.19 13.03 -5.90
C ILE A 134 21.24 12.52 -4.89
N ILE A 135 21.30 11.20 -4.68
CA ILE A 135 22.16 10.56 -3.68
C ILE A 135 23.60 10.41 -4.18
N THR A 136 23.78 9.96 -5.43
CA THR A 136 25.10 9.56 -5.94
C THR A 136 25.68 10.55 -6.96
N GLY A 137 24.89 11.49 -7.45
CA GLY A 137 25.27 12.40 -8.54
C GLY A 137 25.38 11.72 -9.91
N LYS A 138 24.98 10.45 -10.04
CA LYS A 138 25.03 9.71 -11.31
C LYS A 138 23.65 9.65 -11.95
N GLU A 139 23.62 9.92 -13.26
CA GLU A 139 22.43 9.78 -14.08
C GLU A 139 22.14 8.32 -14.43
N GLY A 140 20.86 8.00 -14.62
CA GLY A 140 20.39 6.67 -15.03
C GLY A 140 20.23 5.67 -13.89
N ALA A 141 19.54 4.57 -14.20
CA ALA A 141 19.33 3.48 -13.25
C ALA A 141 20.55 2.55 -13.20
N PRO A 142 20.81 1.86 -12.07
CA PRO A 142 21.80 0.80 -12.01
C PRO A 142 21.55 -0.25 -13.11
N PRO A 143 22.59 -0.81 -13.77
CA PRO A 143 22.39 -1.77 -14.86
C PRO A 143 21.49 -2.96 -14.49
N SER A 144 21.55 -3.44 -13.25
CA SER A 144 20.73 -4.55 -12.76
C SER A 144 19.23 -4.27 -12.78
N PHE A 145 18.81 -3.00 -12.68
CA PHE A 145 17.39 -2.61 -12.63
C PHE A 145 16.61 -3.11 -13.84
N TYR A 146 17.22 -3.11 -15.03
CA TYR A 146 16.56 -3.54 -16.26
C TYR A 146 16.48 -5.07 -16.42
N HIS A 147 17.18 -5.83 -15.57
CA HIS A 147 17.24 -7.30 -15.68
C HIS A 147 16.34 -8.02 -14.67
N PHE A 148 16.07 -7.43 -13.51
CA PHE A 148 15.18 -7.99 -12.50
C PHE A 148 14.64 -6.92 -11.56
N PRO A 149 13.45 -7.12 -10.96
CA PRO A 149 12.92 -6.22 -9.94
C PRO A 149 13.74 -6.37 -8.65
N VAL A 150 14.47 -5.31 -8.30
CA VAL A 150 15.28 -5.26 -7.06
C VAL A 150 14.35 -5.04 -5.86
N GLY A 151 14.57 -5.77 -4.77
CA GLY A 151 13.84 -5.59 -3.52
C GLY A 151 14.60 -6.10 -2.31
N TYR A 152 14.06 -5.84 -1.12
CA TYR A 152 14.62 -6.22 0.17
C TYR A 152 13.50 -6.64 1.14
N GLN A 153 13.89 -7.31 2.24
CA GLN A 153 12.93 -7.70 3.28
C GLN A 153 12.66 -6.49 4.19
N GLY A 154 11.40 -6.06 4.24
CA GLY A 154 10.91 -5.04 5.15
C GLY A 154 10.60 -5.60 6.53
N ARG A 155 9.95 -4.79 7.37
CA ARG A 155 9.61 -5.18 8.75
C ARG A 155 8.09 -5.34 8.94
N ALA A 156 7.62 -6.58 9.01
CA ALA A 156 6.20 -6.87 9.20
C ALA A 156 5.62 -6.34 10.54
N SER A 157 6.41 -6.32 11.61
CA SER A 157 5.92 -5.95 12.95
C SER A 157 5.55 -4.47 13.13
N SER A 158 6.00 -3.60 12.22
CA SER A 158 5.76 -2.16 12.25
C SER A 158 4.80 -1.71 11.13
N ILE A 159 4.12 -2.66 10.50
CA ILE A 159 3.00 -2.37 9.61
C ILE A 159 1.80 -2.00 10.46
N VAL A 160 1.21 -0.85 10.19
CA VAL A 160 0.07 -0.30 10.92
C VAL A 160 -1.05 0.10 9.96
N VAL A 161 -2.27 0.12 10.47
CA VAL A 161 -3.43 0.54 9.68
C VAL A 161 -3.48 2.07 9.57
N SER A 162 -3.98 2.57 8.45
CA SER A 162 -4.30 3.99 8.22
C SER A 162 -4.95 4.67 9.44
N GLY A 163 -4.49 5.89 9.73
CA GLY A 163 -4.89 6.69 10.89
C GLY A 163 -4.06 6.43 12.15
N THR A 164 -3.10 5.49 12.11
CA THR A 164 -2.12 5.32 13.19
C THR A 164 -1.07 6.41 13.11
N ASP A 165 -0.89 7.15 14.21
CA ASP A 165 0.15 8.16 14.33
C ASP A 165 1.56 7.52 14.25
N VAL A 166 2.51 8.23 13.63
CA VAL A 166 3.89 7.78 13.41
C VAL A 166 4.84 8.63 14.22
N GLU A 167 5.53 8.00 15.18
CA GLU A 167 6.53 8.69 15.99
C GLU A 167 7.81 8.93 15.19
N ARG A 168 8.30 10.18 15.18
CA ARG A 168 9.59 10.51 14.56
C ARG A 168 10.69 9.63 15.18
N PRO A 169 11.36 8.79 14.36
CA PRO A 169 12.32 7.83 14.87
C PRO A 169 13.57 8.55 15.37
N LYS A 170 14.22 7.96 16.37
CA LYS A 170 15.60 8.27 16.71
C LYS A 170 16.53 7.28 16.05
N GLY A 171 17.71 7.73 15.66
CA GLY A 171 18.75 6.86 15.17
C GLY A 171 20.07 7.57 15.04
N GLN A 172 21.04 6.86 14.48
CA GLN A 172 22.38 7.39 14.22
C GLN A 172 22.46 7.90 12.79
N TYR A 173 22.96 9.12 12.61
CA TYR A 173 23.17 9.72 11.30
C TYR A 173 24.36 10.68 11.34
N ARG A 174 24.91 11.02 10.17
CA ARG A 174 25.97 12.03 10.06
C ARG A 174 25.37 13.43 10.12
N ALA A 175 25.89 14.27 11.01
CA ALA A 175 25.57 15.68 11.05
C ALA A 175 25.88 16.36 9.71
N ARG A 176 25.04 17.33 9.33
CA ARG A 176 25.17 18.06 8.06
C ARG A 176 26.56 18.72 7.97
N GLY A 177 27.29 18.42 6.89
CA GLY A 177 28.63 18.98 6.64
C GLY A 177 29.79 18.23 7.30
N ALA A 178 29.54 17.15 8.05
CA ALA A 178 30.60 16.34 8.63
C ALA A 178 31.26 15.41 7.58
N THR A 179 32.59 15.37 7.57
CA THR A 179 33.41 14.54 6.66
C THR A 179 34.27 13.50 7.38
N THR A 180 34.23 13.44 8.73
CA THR A 180 35.04 12.52 9.57
C THR A 180 34.16 11.78 10.60
N GLU A 181 34.73 10.79 11.29
CA GLU A 181 34.06 9.98 12.33
C GLU A 181 33.50 10.81 13.51
N ASN A 182 33.98 12.03 13.74
CA ASN A 182 33.52 12.92 14.82
C ASN A 182 32.21 13.68 14.52
N GLY A 183 31.40 13.19 13.56
CA GLY A 183 30.15 13.83 13.13
C GLY A 183 28.91 12.96 13.27
N VAL A 184 28.99 11.80 13.94
CA VAL A 184 27.83 10.93 14.14
C VAL A 184 26.99 11.46 15.31
N VAL A 185 25.72 11.71 15.05
CA VAL A 185 24.72 12.12 16.05
C VAL A 185 23.76 10.98 16.26
N CYS A 186 23.36 10.73 17.51
CA CYS A 186 22.24 9.88 17.86
C CYS A 186 21.09 10.77 18.34
N GLY A 187 20.00 10.84 17.58
CA GLY A 187 18.90 11.77 17.87
C GLY A 187 17.70 11.56 16.95
N PRO A 188 16.65 12.40 17.10
CA PRO A 188 15.50 12.38 16.21
C PRO A 188 15.91 12.63 14.75
N SER A 189 15.31 11.90 13.81
CA SER A 189 15.56 12.10 12.38
C SER A 189 15.25 13.53 11.94
N VAL A 190 16.18 14.13 11.20
CA VAL A 190 16.08 15.46 10.60
C VAL A 190 15.65 15.43 9.13
N ALA A 191 15.44 14.23 8.56
CA ALA A 191 15.06 14.02 7.18
C ALA A 191 13.98 12.92 7.07
N LEU A 192 12.87 13.12 7.78
CA LEU A 192 11.71 12.23 7.76
C LEU A 192 10.88 12.43 6.49
N ASP A 193 10.48 11.34 5.86
CA ASP A 193 9.88 11.33 4.54
C ASP A 193 8.76 10.29 4.46
N TYR A 194 7.89 10.43 3.46
CA TYR A 194 6.92 9.41 3.04
C TYR A 194 7.42 8.73 1.76
N GLU A 195 6.86 7.56 1.46
CA GLU A 195 7.01 6.91 0.16
C GLU A 195 5.65 6.46 -0.34
N LEU A 196 5.18 7.05 -1.45
CA LEU A 196 3.95 6.65 -2.10
C LEU A 196 4.12 5.27 -2.72
N GLU A 197 3.42 4.28 -2.16
CA GLU A 197 3.51 2.90 -2.64
C GLU A 197 2.16 2.25 -2.86
N PHE A 198 2.22 1.14 -3.59
CA PHE A 198 1.13 0.21 -3.78
C PHE A 198 1.60 -1.18 -3.38
N ALA A 199 0.70 -2.02 -2.87
CA ALA A 199 1.10 -3.35 -2.43
C ALA A 199 0.05 -4.39 -2.74
N ALA A 200 0.51 -5.61 -3.07
CA ALA A 200 -0.32 -6.79 -3.15
C ALA A 200 -0.30 -7.57 -1.84
N ILE A 201 -1.47 -8.12 -1.51
CA ILE A 201 -1.67 -9.07 -0.42
C ILE A 201 -1.71 -10.47 -1.04
N ILE A 202 -0.84 -11.36 -0.57
CA ILE A 202 -0.83 -12.75 -1.02
C ILE A 202 -2.04 -13.50 -0.43
N GLY A 203 -2.83 -14.14 -1.30
CA GLY A 203 -3.94 -15.00 -0.91
C GLY A 203 -3.54 -16.47 -0.92
N LYS A 204 -3.24 -16.98 -2.12
CA LYS A 204 -2.86 -18.38 -2.32
C LYS A 204 -1.40 -18.59 -1.90
N PRO A 205 -1.12 -19.44 -0.90
CA PRO A 205 0.25 -19.70 -0.46
C PRO A 205 1.03 -20.50 -1.52
N LEU A 206 2.36 -20.41 -1.46
CA LEU A 206 3.29 -21.17 -2.29
C LEU A 206 4.28 -21.91 -1.37
N PRO A 207 4.31 -23.26 -1.38
CA PRO A 207 5.33 -23.99 -0.63
C PRO A 207 6.76 -23.67 -1.09
N MET A 208 7.73 -23.75 -0.17
CA MET A 208 9.15 -23.57 -0.52
C MET A 208 9.58 -24.49 -1.67
N ARG A 209 10.57 -24.03 -2.44
CA ARG A 209 11.17 -24.71 -3.60
C ARG A 209 10.27 -24.81 -4.83
N GLN A 210 9.07 -24.24 -4.77
CA GLN A 210 8.25 -23.99 -5.96
C GLN A 210 8.62 -22.63 -6.56
N ARG A 211 8.25 -22.44 -7.84
CA ARG A 211 8.52 -21.22 -8.61
C ARG A 211 7.28 -20.86 -9.39
N LEU A 212 7.15 -19.59 -9.72
CA LEU A 212 6.04 -19.06 -10.50
C LEU A 212 6.58 -18.33 -11.72
N THR A 213 5.85 -18.39 -12.82
CA THR A 213 5.98 -17.38 -13.88
C THR A 213 5.24 -16.12 -13.46
N ALA A 214 5.52 -14.98 -14.09
CA ALA A 214 4.76 -13.75 -13.88
C ALA A 214 3.25 -13.94 -14.19
N VAL A 215 2.91 -14.79 -15.16
CA VAL A 215 1.51 -15.14 -15.47
C VAL A 215 0.86 -15.89 -14.31
N ASP A 216 1.53 -16.94 -13.79
CA ASP A 216 0.99 -17.74 -12.69
C ASP A 216 0.93 -16.96 -11.37
N ALA A 217 1.85 -16.02 -11.17
CA ALA A 217 1.93 -15.19 -9.97
C ALA A 217 0.69 -14.33 -9.74
N ALA A 218 -0.02 -13.93 -10.80
CA ALA A 218 -1.26 -13.16 -10.67
C ALA A 218 -2.35 -13.91 -9.89
N GLU A 219 -2.42 -15.24 -10.02
CA GLU A 219 -3.37 -16.10 -9.30
C GLU A 219 -3.06 -16.27 -7.81
N HIS A 220 -1.92 -15.74 -7.36
CA HIS A 220 -1.53 -15.73 -5.95
C HIS A 220 -1.96 -14.47 -5.20
N ILE A 221 -2.44 -13.45 -5.91
CA ILE A 221 -2.84 -12.16 -5.35
C ILE A 221 -4.29 -12.22 -4.86
N PHE A 222 -4.52 -11.94 -3.58
CA PHE A 222 -5.87 -11.77 -3.03
C PHE A 222 -6.46 -10.40 -3.39
N GLY A 223 -5.63 -9.37 -3.32
CA GLY A 223 -5.99 -8.00 -3.66
C GLY A 223 -4.89 -7.02 -3.32
N PHE A 224 -5.23 -5.74 -3.34
CA PHE A 224 -4.27 -4.65 -3.27
C PHE A 224 -4.65 -3.60 -2.23
N VAL A 225 -3.64 -2.91 -1.71
CA VAL A 225 -3.75 -1.79 -0.78
C VAL A 225 -2.81 -0.66 -1.19
N LEU A 226 -3.10 0.56 -0.74
CA LEU A 226 -2.12 1.64 -0.66
C LEU A 226 -1.14 1.36 0.48
N LEU A 227 0.10 1.78 0.31
CA LEU A 227 1.14 1.68 1.32
C LEU A 227 1.94 2.99 1.41
N ASN A 228 2.29 3.39 2.62
CA ASN A 228 3.25 4.46 2.89
C ASN A 228 4.43 3.88 3.66
N ASP A 229 5.60 3.81 3.01
CA ASP A 229 6.82 3.32 3.65
C ASP A 229 7.64 4.46 4.25
N TRP A 230 7.28 4.83 5.49
CA TRP A 230 7.88 5.96 6.19
C TRP A 230 9.39 5.81 6.28
N SER A 231 10.10 6.89 5.95
CA SER A 231 11.53 6.82 5.71
C SER A 231 12.30 7.92 6.43
N ALA A 232 13.25 7.54 7.28
CA ALA A 232 14.21 8.47 7.89
C ALA A 232 15.50 8.48 7.06
N ARG A 233 15.57 9.40 6.09
CA ARG A 233 16.59 9.42 5.03
C ARG A 233 18.01 9.60 5.54
N ASP A 234 18.17 10.36 6.61
CA ASP A 234 19.43 10.62 7.29
C ASP A 234 19.98 9.36 7.99
N ILE A 235 19.12 8.61 8.68
CA ILE A 235 19.44 7.33 9.31
C ILE A 235 19.76 6.30 8.21
N GLN A 236 18.86 6.17 7.23
CA GLN A 236 19.00 5.26 6.10
C GLN A 236 20.33 5.46 5.36
N ALA A 237 20.67 6.71 5.02
CA ALA A 237 21.90 7.02 4.29
C ALA A 237 23.18 6.62 5.06
N PHE A 238 23.13 6.59 6.39
CA PHE A 238 24.28 6.20 7.21
C PHE A 238 24.41 4.68 7.38
N GLU A 239 23.32 3.93 7.43
CA GLU A 239 23.32 2.49 7.69
C GLU A 239 23.28 1.60 6.43
N MET A 240 22.78 2.11 5.30
CA MET A 240 22.35 1.28 4.17
C MET A 240 23.49 0.52 3.46
N VAL A 241 24.75 0.96 3.59
CA VAL A 241 25.88 0.31 2.90
C VAL A 241 26.60 -0.66 3.84
N PRO A 242 26.78 -1.95 3.47
CA PRO A 242 26.40 -2.61 2.21
C PRO A 242 25.08 -3.40 2.28
N LEU A 243 24.36 -3.39 3.41
CA LEU A 243 23.35 -4.40 3.72
C LEU A 243 21.90 -4.01 3.38
N GLY A 244 21.67 -2.78 2.92
CA GLY A 244 20.32 -2.26 2.67
C GLY A 244 19.74 -1.53 3.88
N PRO A 245 18.53 -0.95 3.73
CA PRO A 245 17.87 -0.17 4.77
C PRO A 245 17.45 -1.03 5.96
N LEU A 246 17.46 -0.42 7.16
CA LEU A 246 17.03 -1.07 8.40
C LEU A 246 16.24 -0.10 9.29
N ASN A 247 16.88 0.65 10.19
CA ASN A 247 16.22 1.57 11.12
C ASN A 247 15.65 2.80 10.44
N GLY A 248 16.15 3.12 9.25
CA GLY A 248 15.60 4.15 8.39
C GLY A 248 14.22 3.82 7.81
N LYS A 249 13.73 2.59 7.98
CA LYS A 249 12.43 2.09 7.45
C LYS A 249 11.59 1.37 8.51
N ASN A 250 12.21 0.54 9.35
CA ASN A 250 11.52 -0.38 10.24
C ASN A 250 10.70 0.27 11.38
N PHE A 251 10.70 1.60 11.51
CA PHE A 251 9.98 2.32 12.55
C PHE A 251 8.48 2.47 12.25
N GLY A 252 8.07 2.34 10.99
CA GLY A 252 6.66 2.37 10.63
C GLY A 252 6.42 2.23 9.13
N THR A 253 5.41 1.44 8.78
CA THR A 253 4.84 1.36 7.43
C THR A 253 3.33 1.39 7.56
N THR A 254 2.62 2.24 6.84
CA THR A 254 1.15 2.33 6.94
C THR A 254 0.49 1.71 5.71
N ILE A 255 -0.62 0.99 5.89
CA ILE A 255 -1.45 0.49 4.78
C ILE A 255 -2.91 0.95 4.87
N SER A 256 -3.56 1.11 3.71
CA SER A 256 -5.00 1.35 3.66
C SER A 256 -5.79 0.13 4.18
N PRO A 257 -6.92 0.33 4.87
CA PRO A 257 -7.63 -0.75 5.56
C PRO A 257 -8.47 -1.65 4.64
N TRP A 258 -8.74 -1.21 3.41
CA TRP A 258 -9.58 -1.91 2.45
C TRP A 258 -8.73 -2.58 1.37
N ILE A 259 -8.82 -3.91 1.28
CA ILE A 259 -8.21 -4.70 0.21
C ILE A 259 -9.13 -4.69 -1.01
N ILE A 260 -8.65 -4.12 -2.10
CA ILE A 260 -9.37 -4.07 -3.38
C ILE A 260 -9.03 -5.33 -4.18
N THR A 261 -10.06 -6.06 -4.62
CA THR A 261 -9.86 -7.35 -5.31
C THR A 261 -9.46 -7.18 -6.78
N PRO A 262 -8.76 -8.17 -7.38
CA PRO A 262 -8.49 -8.17 -8.81
C PRO A 262 -9.76 -8.07 -9.66
N ASP A 263 -10.89 -8.64 -9.21
CA ASP A 263 -12.17 -8.57 -9.93
C ASP A 263 -12.76 -7.15 -9.98
N ALA A 264 -12.52 -6.32 -8.95
CA ALA A 264 -12.90 -4.91 -8.97
C ALA A 264 -12.01 -4.09 -9.91
N LEU A 265 -10.75 -4.52 -10.12
CA LEU A 265 -9.77 -3.85 -10.97
C LEU A 265 -9.78 -4.32 -12.43
N GLU A 266 -10.42 -5.46 -12.72
CA GLU A 266 -10.50 -6.07 -14.05
C GLU A 266 -10.89 -5.08 -15.17
N PRO A 267 -11.89 -4.18 -15.01
CA PRO A 267 -12.26 -3.22 -16.05
C PRO A 267 -11.18 -2.17 -16.35
N PHE A 268 -10.17 -2.03 -15.49
CA PHE A 268 -9.13 -1.01 -15.57
C PHE A 268 -7.76 -1.60 -15.91
N LYS A 269 -7.72 -2.86 -16.38
CA LYS A 269 -6.49 -3.46 -16.90
C LYS A 269 -5.92 -2.61 -18.03
N THR A 270 -4.60 -2.45 -18.00
CA THR A 270 -3.82 -1.72 -19.01
C THR A 270 -2.43 -2.32 -19.11
N SER A 271 -1.58 -1.73 -19.94
CA SER A 271 -0.20 -2.16 -20.13
C SER A 271 0.76 -1.21 -19.42
N GLY A 272 1.79 -1.79 -18.80
CA GLY A 272 2.93 -1.04 -18.27
C GLY A 272 3.91 -0.58 -19.37
N PRO A 273 5.06 -0.01 -18.97
CA PRO A 273 6.12 0.36 -19.88
C PRO A 273 6.72 -0.86 -20.59
N VAL A 274 7.17 -0.66 -21.82
CA VAL A 274 7.91 -1.69 -22.56
C VAL A 274 9.27 -1.92 -21.91
N GLN A 275 9.62 -3.18 -21.70
CA GLN A 275 10.91 -3.58 -21.16
C GLN A 275 12.04 -3.19 -22.12
N ALA A 276 13.08 -2.54 -21.60
CA ALA A 276 14.22 -2.04 -22.37
C ALA A 276 15.20 -3.16 -22.80
N THR A 277 15.13 -4.32 -22.17
CA THR A 277 16.00 -5.48 -22.44
C THR A 277 15.19 -6.77 -22.54
N ASP A 278 15.80 -7.81 -23.11
CA ASP A 278 15.23 -9.15 -23.11
C ASP A 278 14.91 -9.58 -21.67
N THR A 279 13.63 -9.82 -21.42
CA THR A 279 13.13 -10.21 -20.11
C THR A 279 13.32 -11.72 -19.94
N PRO A 280 13.84 -12.21 -18.80
CA PRO A 280 13.95 -13.65 -18.57
C PRO A 280 12.58 -14.35 -18.69
N ALA A 281 12.54 -15.55 -19.27
CA ALA A 281 11.30 -16.27 -19.57
C ALA A 281 10.30 -16.38 -18.40
N HIS A 282 10.77 -16.48 -17.15
CA HIS A 282 9.88 -16.54 -15.98
C HIS A 282 9.24 -15.20 -15.60
N LEU A 283 9.81 -14.09 -16.06
CA LEU A 283 9.30 -12.72 -15.88
C LEU A 283 8.56 -12.20 -17.12
N GLU A 284 8.55 -12.96 -18.22
CA GLU A 284 7.79 -12.60 -19.42
C GLU A 284 6.29 -12.64 -19.11
N ALA A 285 5.60 -11.57 -19.49
CA ALA A 285 4.16 -11.49 -19.52
C ALA A 285 3.78 -10.67 -20.75
N SER A 286 2.96 -11.25 -21.65
CA SER A 286 2.48 -10.54 -22.84
C SER A 286 1.84 -9.21 -22.42
N ASP A 287 2.26 -8.12 -23.07
CA ASP A 287 1.76 -6.75 -22.86
C ASP A 287 1.92 -6.17 -21.44
N THR A 288 2.76 -6.78 -20.57
CA THR A 288 3.07 -6.30 -19.20
C THR A 288 1.82 -5.84 -18.43
N PRO A 289 0.89 -6.76 -18.13
CA PRO A 289 -0.43 -6.40 -17.64
C PRO A 289 -0.35 -5.75 -16.25
N THR A 290 -0.99 -4.60 -16.13
CA THR A 290 -1.12 -3.81 -14.89
C THR A 290 -2.51 -3.15 -14.84
N TYR A 291 -2.72 -2.21 -13.93
CA TYR A 291 -3.97 -1.48 -13.78
C TYR A 291 -3.78 0.02 -13.95
N SER A 292 -4.75 0.67 -14.57
CA SER A 292 -4.85 2.13 -14.62
C SER A 292 -5.37 2.63 -13.27
N ILE A 293 -4.44 3.00 -12.39
CA ILE A 293 -4.74 3.53 -11.05
C ILE A 293 -4.00 4.87 -10.91
N ASP A 294 -4.78 5.92 -10.67
CA ASP A 294 -4.27 7.23 -10.30
C ASP A 294 -3.98 7.23 -8.79
N LEU A 295 -2.81 7.75 -8.41
CA LEU A 295 -2.29 7.80 -7.05
C LEU A 295 -2.07 9.27 -6.66
N GLU A 296 -2.43 9.64 -5.44
CA GLU A 296 -2.30 11.01 -4.96
C GLU A 296 -1.71 11.04 -3.55
N VAL A 297 -0.87 12.03 -3.26
CA VAL A 297 -0.36 12.34 -1.92
C VAL A 297 -0.68 13.78 -1.57
N GLU A 298 -1.21 13.96 -0.37
CA GLU A 298 -1.43 15.25 0.26
C GLU A 298 -0.63 15.37 1.56
N ILE A 299 -0.12 16.58 1.82
CA ILE A 299 0.34 16.99 3.16
C ILE A 299 -0.65 18.00 3.73
N LEU A 300 -1.24 17.65 4.87
CA LEU A 300 -2.04 18.55 5.68
C LEU A 300 -1.16 19.20 6.75
N SER A 301 -1.01 20.52 6.67
CA SER A 301 -0.26 21.36 7.61
C SER A 301 -1.14 22.52 8.06
N ASN A 302 -1.18 22.80 9.37
CA ASN A 302 -1.99 23.89 9.93
C ASN A 302 -3.46 23.88 9.48
N GLY A 303 -4.04 22.69 9.27
CA GLY A 303 -5.41 22.52 8.78
C GLY A 303 -5.63 22.80 7.29
N THR A 304 -4.57 23.03 6.51
CA THR A 304 -4.62 23.26 5.06
C THR A 304 -3.94 22.12 4.30
N SER A 305 -4.64 21.52 3.34
CA SER A 305 -4.10 20.44 2.50
C SER A 305 -3.32 21.00 1.30
N THR A 306 -2.23 20.33 0.93
CA THR A 306 -1.46 20.57 -0.28
C THR A 306 -1.22 19.24 -0.99
N VAL A 307 -1.71 19.07 -2.21
CA VAL A 307 -1.36 17.94 -3.08
C VAL A 307 0.12 18.08 -3.47
N THR A 308 0.93 17.10 -3.11
CA THR A 308 2.38 17.08 -3.36
C THR A 308 2.77 16.14 -4.49
N CYS A 309 1.94 15.14 -4.76
CA CYS A 309 2.18 14.14 -5.80
C CYS A 309 0.87 13.67 -6.43
N GLU A 310 0.82 13.64 -7.76
CA GLU A 310 -0.14 12.90 -8.58
C GLU A 310 0.65 11.94 -9.48
N SER A 311 0.56 10.64 -9.23
CA SER A 311 1.30 9.60 -9.93
C SER A 311 0.35 8.53 -10.48
N LYS A 312 0.89 7.55 -11.21
CA LYS A 312 0.09 6.53 -11.90
C LYS A 312 0.75 5.16 -11.76
N LEU A 313 0.00 4.17 -11.30
CA LEU A 313 0.56 2.83 -11.07
C LEU A 313 1.14 2.20 -12.34
N HIS A 314 0.52 2.42 -13.50
CA HIS A 314 0.96 1.85 -14.77
C HIS A 314 2.28 2.42 -15.30
N THR A 315 2.90 3.38 -14.60
CA THR A 315 4.27 3.84 -14.92
C THR A 315 5.36 2.99 -14.27
N LEU A 316 5.00 2.08 -13.35
CA LEU A 316 5.93 1.10 -12.78
C LEU A 316 6.56 0.26 -13.88
N TYR A 317 7.89 0.16 -13.87
CA TYR A 317 8.65 -0.56 -14.88
C TYR A 317 8.51 -2.08 -14.72
N TRP A 318 8.53 -2.58 -13.49
CA TRP A 318 8.20 -3.97 -13.18
C TRP A 318 6.80 -4.07 -12.60
N THR A 319 6.00 -5.01 -13.11
CA THR A 319 4.64 -5.25 -12.60
C THR A 319 4.66 -6.09 -11.33
N VAL A 320 3.62 -6.00 -10.51
CA VAL A 320 3.50 -6.80 -9.28
C VAL A 320 3.63 -8.31 -9.53
N PRO A 321 3.01 -8.92 -10.57
CA PRO A 321 3.23 -10.33 -10.86
C PRO A 321 4.70 -10.67 -11.19
N GLN A 322 5.44 -9.76 -11.84
CA GLN A 322 6.89 -9.94 -12.07
C GLN A 322 7.69 -9.88 -10.76
N MET A 323 7.33 -8.97 -9.84
CA MET A 323 7.95 -8.90 -8.51
C MET A 323 7.78 -10.22 -7.75
N ILE A 324 6.56 -10.76 -7.72
CA ILE A 324 6.25 -12.03 -7.04
C ILE A 324 6.99 -13.20 -7.71
N ALA A 325 6.99 -13.26 -9.05
CA ALA A 325 7.71 -14.30 -9.78
C ALA A 325 9.22 -14.26 -9.48
N HIS A 326 9.83 -13.07 -9.48
CA HIS A 326 11.24 -12.90 -9.12
C HIS A 326 11.53 -13.31 -7.68
N LEU A 327 10.69 -12.89 -6.74
CA LEU A 327 10.81 -13.19 -5.31
C LEU A 327 10.97 -14.70 -5.07
N VAL A 328 10.14 -15.50 -5.73
CA VAL A 328 10.11 -16.96 -5.54
C VAL A 328 11.08 -17.72 -6.44
N THR A 329 11.78 -17.08 -7.38
CA THR A 329 12.72 -17.76 -8.31
C THR A 329 13.82 -18.53 -7.58
N GLY A 330 14.31 -17.97 -6.46
CA GLY A 330 15.29 -18.60 -5.57
C GLY A 330 14.72 -19.78 -4.76
N GLY A 331 13.41 -20.01 -4.79
CA GLY A 331 12.72 -21.07 -4.07
C GLY A 331 12.18 -20.68 -2.68
N CYS A 332 12.04 -19.39 -2.38
CA CYS A 332 11.33 -18.97 -1.17
C CYS A 332 9.84 -19.35 -1.28
N GLY A 333 9.20 -19.56 -0.13
CA GLY A 333 7.75 -19.75 -0.08
C GLY A 333 7.00 -18.42 -0.07
N LEU A 334 5.68 -18.49 -0.25
CA LEU A 334 4.74 -17.40 0.01
C LEU A 334 3.70 -17.88 1.01
N ARG A 335 3.31 -17.02 1.94
CA ARG A 335 2.26 -17.28 2.94
C ARG A 335 1.09 -16.35 2.70
N THR A 336 -0.11 -16.82 3.04
CA THR A 336 -1.30 -15.98 3.00
C THR A 336 -1.15 -14.81 3.96
N GLY A 337 -1.38 -13.59 3.48
CA GLY A 337 -1.22 -12.34 4.21
C GLY A 337 0.16 -11.69 4.06
N ASP A 338 1.11 -12.34 3.38
CA ASP A 338 2.37 -11.68 3.02
C ASP A 338 2.11 -10.45 2.13
N ILE A 339 2.94 -9.43 2.30
CA ILE A 339 2.81 -8.15 1.60
C ILE A 339 3.99 -7.99 0.64
N VAL A 340 3.68 -7.70 -0.63
CA VAL A 340 4.66 -7.37 -1.67
C VAL A 340 4.38 -5.96 -2.16
N ALA A 341 5.23 -5.02 -1.77
CA ALA A 341 5.11 -3.61 -2.13
C ALA A 341 5.96 -3.26 -3.37
N THR A 342 5.58 -2.19 -4.05
CA THR A 342 6.15 -1.82 -5.35
C THR A 342 7.49 -1.09 -5.25
N GLY A 343 7.80 -0.54 -4.09
CA GLY A 343 8.67 0.62 -3.97
C GLY A 343 7.92 1.91 -4.36
N THR A 344 8.54 3.03 -4.01
CA THR A 344 8.04 4.38 -4.31
C THR A 344 7.61 4.53 -5.79
N VAL A 345 6.37 4.98 -6.03
CA VAL A 345 5.77 5.17 -7.35
C VAL A 345 5.92 6.62 -7.81
N SER A 346 7.00 6.91 -8.54
CA SER A 346 7.27 8.24 -9.10
C SER A 346 7.08 8.31 -10.63
N GLY A 347 6.85 9.53 -11.13
CA GLY A 347 7.07 9.93 -12.51
C GLY A 347 8.27 10.87 -12.66
N PHE A 348 8.56 11.28 -13.90
CA PHE A 348 9.69 12.16 -14.24
C PHE A 348 9.34 13.65 -14.13
N GLU A 349 8.06 13.98 -14.08
CA GLU A 349 7.59 15.36 -14.09
C GLU A 349 7.43 15.90 -12.67
N LYS A 350 7.64 17.20 -12.50
CA LYS A 350 7.39 17.87 -11.22
C LYS A 350 5.94 17.65 -10.80
N GLY A 351 5.74 17.31 -9.54
CA GLY A 351 4.40 16.98 -9.00
C GLY A 351 4.02 15.52 -9.20
N THR A 352 4.89 14.68 -9.76
CA THR A 352 4.68 13.22 -9.85
C THR A 352 5.67 12.42 -8.99
N HIS A 353 6.45 13.10 -8.15
CA HIS A 353 7.50 12.51 -7.32
C HIS A 353 6.89 11.86 -6.06
N GLY A 354 7.09 10.55 -5.89
CA GLY A 354 6.49 9.74 -4.82
C GLY A 354 7.06 9.95 -3.42
N CYS A 355 8.05 10.83 -3.23
CA CYS A 355 8.59 11.20 -1.91
C CYS A 355 9.14 12.63 -1.87
N LEU A 356 9.41 13.17 -0.68
CA LEU A 356 10.01 14.49 -0.50
C LEU A 356 11.49 14.51 -0.87
N LEU A 357 12.22 13.41 -0.72
CA LEU A 357 13.60 13.30 -1.21
C LEU A 357 13.69 13.75 -2.68
N GLU A 358 12.81 13.23 -3.53
CA GLU A 358 12.73 13.57 -4.95
C GLU A 358 12.16 14.97 -5.17
N THR A 359 11.05 15.31 -4.50
CA THR A 359 10.38 16.62 -4.64
C THR A 359 11.30 17.79 -4.29
N THR A 360 12.19 17.60 -3.33
CA THR A 360 13.02 18.67 -2.76
C THR A 360 14.49 18.58 -3.16
N GLU A 361 14.85 17.67 -4.08
CA GLU A 361 16.23 17.45 -4.54
C GLU A 361 17.20 17.15 -3.39
N GLY A 362 16.78 16.33 -2.43
CA GLY A 362 17.52 16.06 -1.19
C GLY A 362 17.56 17.28 -0.25
N GLY A 363 16.44 17.99 -0.13
CA GLY A 363 16.30 19.18 0.71
C GLY A 363 17.02 20.43 0.17
N LYS A 364 17.47 20.43 -1.08
CA LYS A 364 18.10 21.59 -1.73
C LYS A 364 17.08 22.62 -2.21
N ILE A 365 15.90 22.16 -2.62
CA ILE A 365 14.81 22.99 -3.12
C ILE A 365 13.60 22.80 -2.20
N PRO A 366 13.18 23.82 -1.43
CA PRO A 366 12.01 23.67 -0.57
C PRO A 366 10.72 23.53 -1.39
N LEU A 367 9.84 22.63 -0.95
CA LEU A 367 8.46 22.54 -1.40
C LEU A 367 7.65 23.66 -0.72
N GLN A 368 6.90 24.43 -1.51
CA GLN A 368 5.96 25.44 -1.02
C GLN A 368 4.61 24.79 -0.76
N LEU A 369 4.08 24.94 0.46
CA LEU A 369 2.74 24.48 0.81
C LEU A 369 1.70 25.61 0.61
N THR A 370 0.43 25.23 0.47
CA THR A 370 -0.72 26.13 0.27
C THR A 370 -0.95 27.06 1.47
N ASP A 371 -0.56 26.65 2.68
CA ASP A 371 -0.63 27.50 3.90
C ASP A 371 0.45 28.61 3.95
N GLY A 372 1.32 28.67 2.94
CA GLY A 372 2.43 29.62 2.86
C GLY A 372 3.72 29.14 3.52
N THR A 373 3.71 28.02 4.25
CA THR A 373 4.92 27.42 4.81
C THR A 373 5.69 26.59 3.79
N THR A 374 6.89 26.15 4.12
CA THR A 374 7.71 25.28 3.25
C THR A 374 8.11 23.99 3.93
N ARG A 375 8.44 22.97 3.14
CA ARG A 375 9.00 21.69 3.58
C ARG A 375 10.22 21.31 2.77
N THR A 376 11.26 20.83 3.44
CA THR A 376 12.28 19.97 2.81
C THR A 376 12.01 18.51 3.12
N TYR A 377 11.56 18.24 4.36
CA TYR A 377 11.17 16.94 4.90
C TYR A 377 10.00 17.19 5.86
N LEU A 378 9.33 16.11 6.30
CA LEU A 378 8.17 16.18 7.19
C LEU A 378 8.53 16.78 8.55
N GLN A 379 7.68 17.68 9.02
CA GLN A 379 7.72 18.27 10.36
C GLN A 379 6.74 17.54 11.28
N ASP A 380 6.88 17.77 12.60
CA ASP A 380 5.92 17.23 13.57
C ASP A 380 4.54 17.89 13.35
N GLU A 381 3.49 17.14 13.62
CA GLU A 381 2.08 17.45 13.33
C GLU A 381 1.67 17.51 11.85
N ASP A 382 2.60 17.34 10.90
CA ASP A 382 2.22 17.09 9.50
C ASP A 382 1.42 15.78 9.42
N VAL A 383 0.32 15.78 8.64
CA VAL A 383 -0.41 14.55 8.28
C VAL A 383 -0.17 14.28 6.80
N VAL A 384 0.30 13.08 6.48
CA VAL A 384 0.37 12.60 5.09
C VAL A 384 -0.86 11.76 4.82
N ILE A 385 -1.53 12.02 3.71
CA ILE A 385 -2.72 11.29 3.27
C ILE A 385 -2.47 10.83 1.83
N MET A 386 -2.55 9.52 1.59
CA MET A 386 -2.46 8.95 0.25
C MET A 386 -3.81 8.40 -0.18
N THR A 387 -4.17 8.61 -1.44
CA THR A 387 -5.39 8.04 -2.03
C THR A 387 -5.10 7.40 -3.39
N ALA A 388 -6.01 6.52 -3.82
CA ALA A 388 -5.94 5.87 -5.11
C ALA A 388 -7.33 5.63 -5.70
N MET A 389 -7.41 5.74 -7.02
CA MET A 389 -8.63 5.50 -7.79
C MET A 389 -8.30 4.76 -9.09
N ALA A 390 -8.91 3.61 -9.31
CA ALA A 390 -8.79 2.87 -10.55
C ALA A 390 -9.69 3.49 -11.62
N GLY A 391 -9.22 3.70 -12.85
CA GLY A 391 -10.04 4.25 -13.94
C GLY A 391 -10.51 5.70 -13.78
N GLY A 392 -9.92 6.47 -12.85
CA GLY A 392 -10.23 7.87 -12.59
C GLY A 392 -11.43 8.12 -11.65
N LYS A 393 -11.61 9.38 -11.24
CA LYS A 393 -12.52 9.81 -10.14
C LYS A 393 -13.98 9.34 -10.25
N SER A 394 -14.49 9.05 -11.46
CA SER A 394 -15.88 8.63 -11.68
C SER A 394 -16.11 7.12 -11.65
N SER A 395 -15.04 6.30 -11.54
CA SER A 395 -15.16 4.84 -11.60
C SER A 395 -15.86 4.24 -10.38
N GLY A 396 -15.75 4.90 -9.24
CA GLY A 396 -16.23 4.37 -7.97
C GLY A 396 -15.40 3.23 -7.40
N VAL A 397 -14.17 2.99 -7.90
CA VAL A 397 -13.27 1.92 -7.45
C VAL A 397 -11.99 2.54 -6.91
N GLY A 398 -12.01 2.92 -5.63
CA GLY A 398 -10.88 3.51 -4.95
C GLY A 398 -10.50 2.80 -3.66
N PHE A 399 -9.40 3.23 -3.07
CA PHE A 399 -8.74 2.54 -1.95
C PHE A 399 -9.04 3.16 -0.57
N GLY A 400 -9.86 4.21 -0.52
CA GLY A 400 -9.95 5.09 0.64
C GLY A 400 -8.64 5.84 0.87
N GLU A 401 -8.25 5.96 2.13
CA GLU A 401 -7.03 6.66 2.54
C GLU A 401 -6.00 5.72 3.18
N CYS A 402 -4.73 6.02 2.93
CA CYS A 402 -3.60 5.60 3.75
C CYS A 402 -2.99 6.86 4.39
N ALA A 403 -3.28 7.08 5.68
CA ALA A 403 -2.97 8.32 6.37
C ALA A 403 -2.18 8.08 7.66
N GLY A 404 -1.34 9.05 8.04
CA GLY A 404 -0.66 9.06 9.34
C GLY A 404 -0.15 10.45 9.70
N LYS A 405 -0.26 10.79 10.98
CA LYS A 405 0.27 12.05 11.54
C LYS A 405 1.64 11.83 12.16
N ILE A 406 2.56 12.75 11.92
CA ILE A 406 3.89 12.71 12.53
C ILE A 406 3.82 13.24 13.96
N LEU A 407 4.25 12.41 14.93
CA LEU A 407 4.44 12.82 16.31
C LEU A 407 5.89 13.20 16.57
N ALA A 408 6.08 14.17 17.47
CA ALA A 408 7.38 14.48 18.02
C ALA A 408 8.02 13.23 18.65
N SER A 409 9.34 13.12 18.48
CA SER A 409 10.11 12.04 19.10
C SER A 409 10.06 12.16 20.63
N LYS A 410 9.76 11.06 21.35
CA LYS A 410 9.73 11.09 22.81
C LYS A 410 11.10 11.43 23.40
N PRO A 411 11.19 12.02 24.60
CA PRO A 411 12.47 12.17 25.32
C PRO A 411 13.18 10.81 25.49
N ALA A 412 14.51 10.81 25.58
CA ALA A 412 15.22 9.56 25.90
C ALA A 412 14.80 9.10 27.31
N MET A 413 14.53 7.80 27.47
CA MET A 413 14.42 7.19 28.79
C MET A 413 15.78 7.14 29.49
#